data_AF-A0A1I5RU05-F1
#
_entry.id   AF-A0A1I5RU05-F1
#
_cell.length_a   1.000
_cell.length_b   1.000
_cell.length_c   1.000
_cell.angle_alpha   90.00
_cell.angle_beta   90.00
_cell.angle_gamma   90.00
#
_symmetry.space_group_name_H-M   'P 1'
#
loop_
_entity.id
_entity.type
_entity.pdbx_description
1 polymer ?
#
loop_
_entity_poly.entity_id
_entity_poly.type
_entity_poly.pdbx_seq_one_letter_code
_entity_poly.pdbx_strand_id
1 'polypeptide(L)'
;MIEPFRTRTLAEQLVVGSVFATAGTATGIWLPPGLMAILATVVLLRLCWLDDNIQHDLLPKKRVPGSYLESQRRRGLFRGPFADGQREVRCSKLLASQLRIQTHAWHVYFWAALAGAILTGLPFPPVLSALAGGLALVASLRGIDRFAEAQATVLAGRPLAARELASRGWLADFLVNDRRGGS
;
A
#
# COMPACT_ATOMS: atom_id res chain seq x y z
N MET A 1 -5.38 -24.83 19.21
CA MET A 1 -6.78 -24.53 18.84
C MET A 1 -6.76 -23.22 18.07
N ILE A 2 -6.78 -23.26 16.73
CA ILE A 2 -6.71 -22.06 15.89
C ILE A 2 -8.15 -21.55 15.74
N GLU A 3 -8.42 -20.34 16.23
CA GLU A 3 -9.76 -19.75 16.23
C GLU A 3 -10.30 -19.63 14.80
N PRO A 4 -11.47 -20.23 14.50
CA PRO A 4 -12.08 -20.17 13.16
C PRO A 4 -12.36 -18.73 12.70
N PHE A 5 -12.54 -17.78 13.63
CA PHE A 5 -12.74 -16.35 13.33
C PHE A 5 -11.52 -15.68 12.69
N ARG A 6 -10.30 -16.08 13.08
CA ARG A 6 -9.05 -15.51 12.55
C ARG A 6 -8.78 -15.95 11.10
N THR A 7 -9.20 -17.17 10.75
CA THR A 7 -9.00 -17.71 9.40
C THR A 7 -9.93 -17.09 8.36
N ARG A 8 -11.18 -16.81 8.75
CA ARG A 8 -12.17 -16.20 7.85
C ARG A 8 -11.80 -14.75 7.49
N THR A 9 -11.36 -13.99 8.48
CA THR A 9 -10.94 -12.60 8.28
C THR A 9 -9.70 -12.50 7.39
N LEU A 10 -8.72 -13.40 7.54
CA LEU A 10 -7.53 -13.42 6.68
C LEU A 10 -7.86 -13.78 5.22
N ALA A 11 -8.72 -14.78 5.00
CA ALA A 11 -9.18 -15.13 3.65
C ALA A 11 -9.90 -13.96 2.96
N GLU A 12 -10.77 -13.25 3.68
CA GLU A 12 -11.42 -12.05 3.16
C GLU A 12 -10.41 -10.95 2.78
N GLN A 13 -9.36 -10.75 3.58
CA GLN A 13 -8.33 -9.75 3.25
C GLN A 13 -7.43 -10.16 2.09
N LEU A 14 -7.16 -11.46 1.93
CA LEU A 14 -6.46 -11.97 0.74
C LEU A 14 -7.26 -11.68 -0.52
N VAL A 15 -8.59 -11.89 -0.51
CA VAL A 15 -9.47 -11.55 -1.64
C VAL A 15 -9.36 -10.07 -1.98
N VAL A 16 -9.40 -9.18 -0.99
CA VAL A 16 -9.24 -7.73 -1.20
C VAL A 16 -7.86 -7.41 -1.81
N GLY A 17 -6.78 -7.99 -1.29
CA GLY A 17 -5.45 -7.82 -1.87
C GLY A 17 -5.34 -8.33 -3.31
N SER A 18 -5.98 -9.47 -3.61
CA SER A 18 -6.07 -10.00 -4.97
C SER A 18 -6.81 -9.06 -5.92
N VAL A 19 -7.86 -8.38 -5.47
CA VAL A 19 -8.54 -7.36 -6.29
C VAL A 19 -7.58 -6.23 -6.70
N PHE A 20 -6.73 -5.75 -5.79
CA PHE A 20 -5.71 -4.75 -6.14
C PHE A 20 -4.69 -5.29 -7.14
N ALA A 21 -4.25 -6.53 -6.99
CA ALA A 21 -3.34 -7.16 -7.94
C ALA A 21 -3.99 -7.31 -9.31
N THR A 22 -5.21 -7.86 -9.39
CA THR A 22 -5.95 -8.01 -10.66
C THR A 22 -6.20 -6.66 -11.32
N ALA A 23 -6.62 -5.64 -10.56
CA ALA A 23 -6.80 -4.29 -11.08
C ALA A 23 -5.47 -3.71 -11.61
N GLY A 24 -4.37 -3.91 -10.88
CA GLY A 24 -3.04 -3.50 -11.32
C GLY A 24 -2.66 -4.18 -12.63
N THR A 25 -2.69 -5.51 -12.69
CA THR A 25 -2.35 -6.27 -13.90
C THR A 25 -3.23 -5.88 -15.09
N ALA A 26 -4.54 -5.74 -14.90
CA ALA A 26 -5.45 -5.26 -15.96
C ALA A 26 -5.04 -3.87 -16.46
N THR A 27 -4.69 -2.97 -15.54
CA THR A 27 -4.19 -1.64 -15.88
C THR A 27 -2.92 -1.72 -16.74
N GLY A 28 -1.94 -2.52 -16.33
CA GLY A 28 -0.67 -2.68 -17.06
C GLY A 28 -0.83 -3.27 -18.46
N ILE A 29 -1.81 -4.15 -18.65
CA ILE A 29 -2.09 -4.79 -19.93
C ILE A 29 -2.84 -3.85 -20.89
N TRP A 30 -3.82 -3.09 -20.37
CA TRP A 30 -4.78 -2.38 -21.22
C TRP A 30 -4.47 -0.89 -21.41
N LEU A 31 -3.72 -0.26 -20.50
CA LEU A 31 -3.43 1.18 -20.64
C LEU A 31 -2.33 1.42 -21.68
N PRO A 32 -2.48 2.46 -22.53
CA PRO A 32 -1.38 2.98 -23.33
C PRO A 32 -0.17 3.35 -22.45
N PRO A 33 1.08 3.18 -22.94
CA PRO A 33 2.29 3.44 -22.15
C PRO A 33 2.35 4.83 -21.51
N GLY A 34 1.89 5.86 -22.21
CA GLY A 34 1.86 7.24 -21.69
C GLY A 34 0.92 7.39 -20.48
N LEU A 35 -0.27 6.80 -20.53
CA LEU A 35 -1.22 6.82 -19.41
C LEU A 35 -0.70 5.96 -18.24
N MET A 36 -0.07 4.83 -18.54
CA MET A 36 0.55 3.98 -17.53
C MET A 36 1.68 4.71 -16.80
N ALA A 37 2.51 5.48 -17.52
CA ALA A 37 3.57 6.29 -16.91
C ALA A 37 2.99 7.36 -15.97
N ILE A 38 1.97 8.12 -16.41
CA ILE A 38 1.30 9.12 -15.57
C ILE A 38 0.73 8.46 -14.31
N LEU A 39 0.03 7.33 -14.47
CA LEU A 39 -0.57 6.62 -13.36
C LEU A 39 0.49 6.09 -12.39
N ALA A 40 1.60 5.53 -12.90
CA ALA A 40 2.72 5.10 -12.08
C ALA A 40 3.30 6.27 -11.28
N THR A 41 3.45 7.45 -11.88
CA THR A 41 3.86 8.66 -11.17
C THR A 41 2.87 9.05 -10.07
N VAL A 42 1.57 9.03 -10.35
CA VAL A 42 0.54 9.34 -9.34
C VAL A 42 0.58 8.34 -8.18
N VAL A 43 0.74 7.05 -8.45
CA VAL A 43 0.86 6.01 -7.42
C VAL A 43 2.12 6.24 -6.57
N LEU A 44 3.25 6.53 -7.19
CA LEU A 44 4.49 6.82 -6.46
C LEU A 44 4.37 8.09 -5.60
N LEU A 45 3.81 9.18 -6.14
CA LEU A 45 3.54 10.39 -5.36
C LEU A 45 2.62 10.10 -4.18
N ARG A 46 1.59 9.26 -4.39
CA ARG A 46 0.68 8.85 -3.33
C ARG A 46 1.38 8.04 -2.24
N LEU A 47 2.27 7.11 -2.61
CA LEU A 47 3.07 6.33 -1.69
C LEU A 47 4.00 7.23 -0.86
N CYS A 48 4.74 8.14 -1.52
CA CYS A 48 5.61 9.10 -0.84
C CYS A 48 4.85 9.99 0.13
N TRP A 49 3.69 10.51 -0.29
CA TRP A 49 2.84 11.35 0.56
C TRP A 49 2.30 10.58 1.78
N LEU A 50 1.91 9.31 1.62
CA LEU A 50 1.47 8.48 2.73
C LEU A 50 2.61 8.21 3.71
N ASP A 51 3.79 7.86 3.21
CA ASP A 51 4.97 7.60 4.03
C ASP A 51 5.39 8.84 4.82
N ASP A 52 5.41 10.01 4.18
CA ASP A 52 5.75 11.28 4.82
C ASP A 52 4.79 11.60 5.97
N ASN A 53 3.48 11.47 5.75
CA ASN A 53 2.47 11.67 6.79
C ASN A 53 2.59 10.66 7.94
N ILE A 54 2.90 9.38 7.66
CA ILE A 54 3.12 8.40 8.72
C ILE A 54 4.30 8.83 9.59
N GLN A 55 5.41 9.21 8.96
CA GLN A 55 6.68 9.47 9.62
C GLN A 55 6.70 10.80 10.39
N HIS A 56 6.20 11.86 9.77
CA HIS A 56 6.30 13.22 10.31
C HIS A 56 5.06 13.63 11.10
N ASP A 57 3.88 13.19 10.68
CA ASP A 57 2.64 13.66 11.28
C ASP A 57 2.08 12.74 12.36
N LEU A 58 2.26 11.41 12.23
CA LEU A 58 1.56 10.45 13.08
C LEU A 58 2.47 9.76 14.08
N LEU A 59 3.64 9.28 13.67
CA LEU A 59 4.57 8.56 14.56
C LEU A 59 5.03 9.36 15.78
N PRO A 60 5.37 10.67 15.67
CA PRO A 60 5.85 11.44 16.82
C PRO A 60 4.73 11.80 17.82
N LYS A 61 3.46 11.75 17.40
CA LYS A 61 2.33 12.26 18.18
C LYS A 61 1.66 11.12 18.94
N LYS A 62 1.17 11.38 20.16
CA LYS A 62 0.39 10.40 20.94
C LYS A 62 -1.09 10.36 20.58
N ARG A 63 -1.62 11.46 20.02
CA ARG A 63 -3.03 11.63 19.62
C ARG A 63 -3.09 12.06 18.16
N VAL A 64 -4.18 11.70 17.48
CA VAL A 64 -4.43 12.11 16.09
C VAL A 64 -4.61 13.63 16.02
N PRO A 65 -3.95 14.34 15.08
CA PRO A 65 -4.15 15.78 14.90
C PRO A 65 -5.59 16.10 14.49
N GLY A 66 -6.12 17.25 14.92
CA GLY A 66 -7.50 17.65 14.66
C GLY A 66 -7.87 17.71 13.17
N SER A 67 -6.93 18.09 12.30
CA SER A 67 -7.12 18.10 10.84
C SER A 67 -7.46 16.71 10.27
N TYR A 68 -6.86 15.65 10.81
CA TYR A 68 -7.14 14.27 10.40
C TYR A 68 -8.53 13.83 10.86
N LEU A 69 -8.93 14.18 12.09
CA LEU A 69 -10.28 13.88 12.61
C LEU A 69 -11.37 14.55 11.78
N GLU A 70 -11.17 15.82 11.41
CA GLU A 70 -12.09 16.56 10.55
C GLU A 70 -12.16 15.95 9.14
N SER A 71 -11.01 15.51 8.60
CA SER A 71 -10.98 14.80 7.32
C SER A 71 -11.73 13.46 7.38
N GLN A 72 -11.62 12.72 8.50
CA GLN A 72 -12.34 11.45 8.70
C GLN A 72 -13.85 11.69 8.75
N ARG A 73 -14.30 12.73 9.46
CA ARG A 73 -15.72 13.13 9.50
C ARG A 73 -16.26 13.45 8.12
N ARG A 74 -15.51 14.21 7.32
CA ARG A 74 -15.89 14.56 5.93
C ARG A 74 -15.90 13.35 5.00
N ARG A 75 -14.98 12.40 5.17
CA ARG A 75 -14.97 11.14 4.40
C ARG A 75 -16.13 10.21 4.75
N GLY A 76 -16.70 10.32 5.94
CA GLY A 76 -17.94 9.62 6.29
C GLY A 76 -19.11 9.94 5.34
N LEU A 77 -19.08 11.09 4.65
CA LEU A 77 -20.07 11.49 3.65
C LEU A 77 -19.83 10.84 2.26
N PHE A 78 -18.59 10.43 1.96
CA PHE A 78 -18.20 9.82 0.68
C PHE A 78 -17.72 8.37 0.92
N ARG A 79 -18.66 7.42 0.91
CA ARG A 79 -18.37 6.00 1.15
C ARG A 79 -17.68 5.34 -0.04
N GLY A 80 -16.36 5.20 0.02
CA GLY A 80 -15.57 4.33 -0.85
C GLY A 80 -15.35 2.92 -0.25
N PRO A 81 -14.64 2.02 -0.94
CA PRO A 81 -14.38 0.63 -0.49
C PRO A 81 -13.56 0.50 0.82
N PHE A 82 -13.07 1.62 1.37
CA PHE A 82 -12.40 1.70 2.68
C PHE A 82 -13.27 2.31 3.79
N ALA A 83 -14.56 2.55 3.51
CA ALA A 83 -15.45 3.33 4.38
C ALA A 83 -16.20 2.52 5.43
N ASP A 84 -16.32 1.20 5.30
CA ASP A 84 -17.05 0.39 6.27
C ASP A 84 -16.24 0.21 7.56
N GLY A 85 -16.78 0.76 8.66
CA GLY A 85 -16.27 0.56 10.02
C GLY A 85 -15.31 1.62 10.56
N GLN A 86 -15.20 2.80 9.94
CA GLN A 86 -14.38 3.93 10.43
C GLN A 86 -14.92 4.50 11.76
N ARG A 87 -14.74 3.77 12.87
CA ARG A 87 -14.78 4.36 14.21
C ARG A 87 -13.73 5.46 14.25
N GLU A 88 -14.09 6.64 14.79
CA GLU A 88 -13.18 7.77 14.95
C GLU A 88 -11.87 7.28 15.62
N VAL A 89 -10.79 7.23 14.84
CA VAL A 89 -9.53 6.68 15.32
C VAL A 89 -8.83 7.79 16.10
N ARG A 90 -8.86 7.71 17.43
CA ARG A 90 -8.22 8.72 18.30
C ARG A 90 -6.74 8.44 18.56
N CYS A 91 -6.30 7.22 18.31
CA CYS A 91 -4.91 6.78 18.47
C CYS A 91 -4.11 7.01 17.18
N SER A 92 -3.07 7.84 17.25
CA SER A 92 -2.19 8.16 16.10
C SER A 92 -1.56 6.91 15.47
N LYS A 93 -1.14 5.95 16.30
CA LYS A 93 -0.53 4.70 15.83
C LYS A 93 -1.51 3.81 15.06
N LEU A 94 -2.77 3.78 15.48
CA LEU A 94 -3.80 3.02 14.77
C LEU A 94 -4.13 3.68 13.42
N LEU A 95 -4.18 5.02 13.37
CA LEU A 95 -4.34 5.76 12.11
C LEU A 95 -3.13 5.55 11.18
N ALA A 96 -1.91 5.62 11.72
CA ALA A 96 -0.69 5.33 10.97
C ALA A 96 -0.71 3.91 10.39
N SER A 97 -1.26 2.96 11.14
CA SER A 97 -1.43 1.57 10.67
C SER A 97 -2.41 1.46 9.52
N GLN A 98 -3.53 2.20 9.56
CA GLN A 98 -4.48 2.28 8.43
C GLN A 98 -3.86 2.91 7.18
N LEU A 99 -3.05 3.97 7.34
CA LEU A 99 -2.31 4.55 6.21
C LEU A 99 -1.26 3.58 5.67
N ARG A 100 -0.56 2.85 6.54
CA ARG A 100 0.44 1.84 6.15
C ARG A 100 -0.19 0.69 5.35
N ILE A 101 -1.39 0.26 5.73
CA ILE A 101 -2.19 -0.69 4.94
C ILE A 101 -2.49 -0.14 3.54
N GLN A 102 -2.88 1.14 3.42
CA GLN A 102 -3.09 1.76 2.11
C GLN A 102 -1.80 1.75 1.29
N THR A 103 -0.65 2.02 1.92
CA THR A 103 0.66 1.90 1.28
C THR A 103 0.91 0.47 0.77
N HIS A 104 0.55 -0.57 1.51
CA HIS A 104 0.66 -1.96 1.03
C HIS A 104 -0.26 -2.23 -0.18
N ALA A 105 -1.52 -1.79 -0.14
CA ALA A 105 -2.45 -1.94 -1.26
C ALA A 105 -1.93 -1.26 -2.54
N TRP A 106 -1.41 -0.04 -2.42
CA TRP A 106 -0.81 0.68 -3.55
C TRP A 106 0.45 0.01 -4.09
N HIS A 107 1.28 -0.60 -3.23
CA HIS A 107 2.43 -1.39 -3.68
C HIS A 107 1.99 -2.65 -4.45
N VAL A 108 1.00 -3.39 -3.95
CA VAL A 108 0.45 -4.57 -4.63
C VAL A 108 -0.03 -4.19 -6.03
N TYR A 109 -0.82 -3.13 -6.11
CA TYR A 109 -1.32 -2.57 -7.37
C TYR A 109 -0.18 -2.17 -8.32
N PHE A 110 0.79 -1.40 -7.82
CA PHE A 110 1.91 -0.91 -8.63
C PHE A 110 2.73 -2.04 -9.24
N TRP A 111 3.12 -3.03 -8.45
CA TRP A 111 3.91 -4.16 -8.92
C TRP A 111 3.13 -5.04 -9.89
N ALA A 112 1.84 -5.25 -9.65
CA ALA A 112 0.98 -5.99 -10.56
C ALA A 112 0.80 -5.27 -11.92
N ALA A 113 0.66 -3.95 -11.89
CA ALA A 113 0.57 -3.13 -13.10
C ALA A 113 1.89 -3.10 -13.88
N LEU A 114 3.02 -3.01 -13.18
CA LEU A 114 4.33 -3.12 -13.80
C LEU A 114 4.55 -4.50 -14.43
N ALA A 115 4.14 -5.58 -13.76
CA ALA A 115 4.19 -6.93 -14.33
C ALA A 115 3.37 -7.05 -15.61
N GLY A 116 2.13 -6.54 -15.61
CA GLY A 116 1.27 -6.49 -16.80
C GLY A 116 1.92 -5.75 -17.96
N ALA A 117 2.46 -4.55 -17.70
CA ALA A 117 3.09 -3.71 -18.72
C ALA A 117 4.39 -4.33 -19.30
N ILE A 118 5.21 -4.96 -18.46
CA ILE A 118 6.45 -5.63 -18.91
C ILE A 118 6.11 -6.80 -19.82
N LEU A 119 5.09 -7.59 -19.48
CA LEU A 119 4.74 -8.79 -20.23
C LEU A 119 4.10 -8.49 -21.59
N THR A 120 3.50 -7.31 -21.78
CA THR A 120 2.75 -6.98 -23.01
C THR A 120 3.37 -5.91 -23.88
N GLY A 121 4.20 -5.01 -23.35
CA GLY A 121 4.50 -3.75 -24.03
C GLY A 121 5.95 -3.30 -24.11
N LEU A 122 6.88 -3.91 -23.36
CA LEU A 122 8.27 -3.44 -23.36
C LEU A 122 9.14 -4.19 -24.38
N PRO A 123 9.99 -3.48 -25.15
CA PRO A 123 10.83 -4.07 -26.20
C PRO A 123 12.07 -4.78 -25.63
N PHE A 124 11.89 -5.58 -24.58
CA PHE A 124 12.95 -6.43 -24.03
C PHE A 124 12.93 -7.80 -24.72
N PRO A 125 14.07 -8.51 -24.76
CA PRO A 125 14.12 -9.92 -25.13
C PRO A 125 13.08 -10.72 -24.34
N PRO A 126 12.35 -11.67 -24.96
CA PRO A 126 11.25 -12.38 -24.31
C PRO A 126 11.60 -13.01 -22.95
N VAL A 127 12.82 -13.55 -22.84
CA VAL A 127 13.34 -14.14 -21.59
C VAL A 127 13.48 -13.06 -20.49
N LEU A 128 14.00 -11.89 -20.82
CA LEU A 128 14.14 -10.79 -19.87
C LEU A 128 12.78 -10.22 -19.47
N SER A 129 11.84 -10.09 -20.41
CA SER A 129 10.46 -9.67 -20.10
C SER A 129 9.78 -10.67 -19.16
N ALA A 130 9.92 -11.97 -19.42
CA ALA A 130 9.34 -13.02 -18.59
C ALA A 130 9.93 -13.00 -17.17
N LEU A 131 11.25 -12.88 -17.04
CA LEU A 131 11.93 -12.80 -15.74
C LEU A 131 11.53 -11.53 -14.97
N ALA A 132 11.61 -10.36 -15.60
CA ALA A 132 11.28 -9.09 -14.95
C ALA A 132 9.79 -9.00 -14.57
N GLY A 133 8.90 -9.41 -15.48
CA GLY A 133 7.46 -9.49 -15.22
C GLY A 133 7.13 -10.49 -14.11
N GLY A 134 7.78 -11.65 -14.12
CA GLY A 134 7.65 -12.67 -13.08
C GLY A 134 8.11 -12.17 -11.70
N LEU A 135 9.25 -11.48 -11.63
CA LEU A 135 9.74 -10.87 -10.39
C LEU A 135 8.77 -9.80 -9.86
N ALA A 136 8.23 -8.95 -10.74
CA ALA A 136 7.22 -7.95 -10.36
C ALA A 136 5.93 -8.63 -9.85
N LEU A 137 5.49 -9.72 -10.48
CA LEU A 137 4.34 -10.48 -10.01
C LEU A 137 4.59 -11.12 -8.62
N VAL A 138 5.76 -11.73 -8.41
CA VAL A 138 6.16 -12.28 -7.10
C VAL A 138 6.19 -11.18 -6.03
N ALA A 139 6.69 -9.98 -6.37
CA ALA A 139 6.67 -8.84 -5.46
C ALA A 139 5.24 -8.41 -5.10
N SER A 140 4.32 -8.41 -6.07
CA SER A 140 2.89 -8.14 -5.83
C SER A 140 2.25 -9.18 -4.91
N LEU A 141 2.47 -10.47 -5.17
CA LEU A 141 1.93 -11.57 -4.35
C LEU A 141 2.43 -11.50 -2.89
N ARG A 142 3.73 -11.28 -2.69
CA ARG A 142 4.28 -11.04 -1.33
C ARG A 142 3.69 -9.79 -0.67
N GLY A 143 3.29 -8.81 -1.47
CA GLY A 143 2.58 -7.62 -1.01
C GLY A 143 1.17 -7.93 -0.52
N ILE A 144 0.47 -8.89 -1.15
CA ILE A 144 -0.88 -9.33 -0.74
C ILE A 144 -0.83 -9.94 0.67
N ASP A 145 0.16 -10.79 0.93
CA ASP A 145 0.33 -11.41 2.25
C ASP A 145 0.54 -10.35 3.34
N ARG A 146 1.46 -9.40 3.10
CA ARG A 146 1.71 -8.28 4.03
C ARG A 146 0.48 -7.39 4.23
N PHE A 147 -0.27 -7.13 3.16
CA PHE A 147 -1.52 -6.39 3.23
C PHE A 147 -2.54 -7.12 4.11
N ALA A 148 -2.74 -8.42 3.88
CA ALA A 148 -3.71 -9.21 4.61
C ALA A 148 -3.37 -9.33 6.11
N GLU A 149 -2.10 -9.56 6.44
CA GLU A 149 -1.61 -9.59 7.83
C GLU A 149 -1.79 -8.24 8.53
N ALA A 150 -1.43 -7.14 7.85
CA ALA A 150 -1.54 -5.81 8.41
C ALA A 150 -3.00 -5.42 8.66
N GLN A 151 -3.86 -5.69 7.68
CA GLN A 151 -5.30 -5.44 7.74
C GLN A 151 -5.97 -6.27 8.85
N ALA A 152 -5.64 -7.56 8.97
CA ALA A 152 -6.13 -8.40 10.07
C ALA A 152 -5.72 -7.87 11.45
N THR A 153 -4.49 -7.36 11.58
CA THR A 153 -3.99 -6.76 12.84
C THR A 153 -4.77 -5.50 13.22
N VAL A 154 -5.02 -4.62 12.25
CA VAL A 154 -5.76 -3.36 12.48
C VAL A 154 -7.25 -3.63 12.74
N LEU A 155 -7.85 -4.61 12.07
CA LEU A 155 -9.23 -5.03 12.33
C LEU A 155 -9.40 -5.59 13.75
N ALA A 156 -8.37 -6.24 14.30
CA ALA A 156 -8.33 -6.64 15.71
C ALA A 156 -8.16 -5.46 16.70
N GLY A 157 -8.17 -4.21 16.21
CA GLY A 157 -8.04 -2.99 17.02
C GLY A 157 -6.61 -2.71 17.50
N ARG A 158 -5.61 -3.42 16.96
CA ARG A 158 -4.21 -3.29 17.38
C ARG A 158 -3.42 -2.49 16.33
N PRO A 159 -2.55 -1.55 16.75
CA PRO A 159 -1.63 -0.92 15.83
C PRO A 159 -0.58 -1.93 15.34
N LEU A 160 -0.04 -1.69 14.14
CA LEU A 160 1.09 -2.45 13.61
C LEU A 160 2.34 -2.27 14.47
N ALA A 161 3.28 -3.20 14.35
CA ALA A 161 4.55 -3.12 15.04
C ALA A 161 5.31 -1.84 14.67
N ALA A 162 6.01 -1.23 15.62
CA ALA A 162 6.74 0.02 15.39
C ALA A 162 7.71 -0.07 14.20
N ARG A 163 8.35 -1.23 14.01
CA ARG A 163 9.24 -1.49 12.88
C ARG A 163 8.54 -1.40 11.51
N GLU A 164 7.29 -1.86 11.42
CA GLU A 164 6.50 -1.84 10.18
C GLU A 164 5.92 -0.46 9.91
N LEU A 165 5.62 0.30 10.96
CA LEU A 165 5.26 1.70 10.83
C LEU A 165 6.47 2.56 10.45
N ALA A 166 7.64 2.25 10.99
CA ALA A 166 8.87 2.98 10.74
C ALA A 166 9.56 2.59 9.41
N SER A 167 9.29 1.39 8.87
CA SER A 167 9.90 0.96 7.61
C SER A 167 9.55 1.93 6.50
N ARG A 168 10.58 2.55 5.92
CA ARG A 168 10.49 3.38 4.73
C ARG A 168 10.62 2.47 3.52
N GLY A 169 9.94 2.81 2.42
CA GLY A 169 10.20 2.14 1.15
C GLY A 169 11.67 2.35 0.74
N TRP A 170 12.27 1.39 0.05
CA TRP A 170 13.66 1.45 -0.42
C TRP A 170 13.99 2.75 -1.18
N LEU A 171 13.02 3.34 -1.89
CA LEU A 171 13.16 4.63 -2.57
C LEU A 171 13.32 5.81 -1.59
N ALA A 172 12.60 5.80 -0.47
CA ALA A 172 12.72 6.83 0.54
C ALA A 172 14.04 6.70 1.30
N ASP A 173 14.52 5.48 1.54
CA ASP A 173 15.86 5.26 2.10
C ASP A 173 16.97 5.73 1.14
N PHE A 174 16.81 5.50 -0.16
CA PHE A 174 17.74 6.00 -1.17
C PHE A 174 17.81 7.54 -1.18
N LEU A 175 16.66 8.22 -1.22
CA LEU A 175 16.58 9.69 -1.21
C LEU A 175 17.07 10.32 0.10
N VAL A 176 16.95 9.61 1.23
CA VAL A 176 17.41 10.09 2.55
C VAL A 176 18.91 9.85 2.75
N ASN A 177 19.46 8.75 2.22
CA ASN A 177 20.89 8.49 2.26
C ASN A 177 21.68 9.49 1.40
N ASP A 178 21.13 9.91 0.26
CA ASP A 178 21.77 10.90 -0.61
C ASP A 178 21.95 12.27 0.11
N ARG A 179 20.99 12.65 0.97
CA ARG A 179 21.10 13.87 1.79
C ARG A 179 22.12 13.79 2.94
N ARG A 180 22.59 12.60 3.30
CA ARG A 180 23.56 12.40 4.41
C ARG A 180 24.98 12.13 3.93
N GLY A 181 25.18 11.86 2.64
CA GLY A 181 26.49 11.59 2.04
C GLY A 181 27.19 12.81 1.43
N GLY A 182 26.59 14.00 1.52
CA GLY A 182 27.09 15.25 0.91
C GLY A 182 27.67 16.27 1.88
N SER A 183 28.13 15.86 3.07
CA SER A 183 28.82 16.72 4.04
C SER A 183 30.31 16.43 4.09
#